data_AF-A0A8V1A1P8-F1
#
_entry.id   AF-A0A8V1A1P8-F1
#
_cell.length_a   1.000
_cell.length_b   1.000
_cell.length_c   1.000
_cell.angle_alpha   90.00
_cell.angle_beta   90.00
_cell.angle_gamma   90.00
#
_symmetry.space_group_name_H-M   'P 1'
#
loop_
_entity.id
_entity.type
_entity.pdbx_description
1 polymer ?
#
loop_
_entity_poly.entity_id
_entity_poly.type
_entity_poly.pdbx_seq_one_letter_code
_entity_poly.pdbx_strand_id
1 'polypeptide(L)'
;YGHLNQLYFLTISTSALIFSSAFLFYPYYYISLSYILIIPLPSILYGCKIVVWVLFLTLLYFFASCFVTLPPTKAHAHAEEVHEPAPPPEEKPRIKLTAPKIPEGEKVDFDDIQKKRQNKDLIELQALIDSHFEARRKEEEELVALKERIEKRRAERAEQQRIRAEKEKERQARLAEEKARREEEDAKRKAEDDLKKKKALSSMGASYSSYLAKADQKRGKKQTARETKKKVLAERRKPLNIDHLNEDKLRDKAKELWDWLYQLQTEKYDFAEQIKRKKYEILTLRCRLQELSKFSKKAGAKGKVGGRWK
;
A
#
# COMPACT_ATOMS: atom_id res chain seq x y z
N TYR A 1 -36.45 -37.86 -28.77
CA TYR A 1 -35.30 -37.79 -27.85
C TYR A 1 -34.16 -36.85 -28.29
N GLY A 2 -34.13 -36.30 -29.51
CA GLY A 2 -33.07 -35.33 -29.92
C GLY A 2 -33.39 -33.84 -29.68
N HIS A 3 -34.66 -33.44 -29.71
CA HIS A 3 -35.03 -32.02 -29.65
C HIS A 3 -35.07 -31.40 -28.24
N LEU A 4 -35.29 -32.22 -27.20
CA LEU A 4 -35.30 -31.76 -25.81
C LEU A 4 -33.88 -31.49 -25.28
N ASN A 5 -32.89 -32.28 -25.68
CA ASN A 5 -31.49 -32.06 -25.24
C ASN A 5 -30.85 -30.82 -25.86
N GLN A 6 -31.26 -30.42 -27.07
CA GLN A 6 -30.81 -29.16 -27.71
C GLN A 6 -31.34 -27.93 -26.97
N LEU A 7 -32.60 -27.94 -26.52
CA LEU A 7 -33.17 -26.85 -25.71
C LEU A 7 -32.53 -26.75 -24.33
N TYR A 8 -32.21 -27.88 -23.69
CA TYR A 8 -31.53 -27.89 -22.39
C TYR A 8 -30.08 -27.38 -22.49
N PHE A 9 -29.35 -27.71 -23.55
CA PHE A 9 -28.00 -27.17 -23.75
C PHE A 9 -27.99 -25.67 -24.08
N LEU A 10 -28.96 -25.18 -24.87
CA LEU A 10 -29.09 -23.75 -25.16
C LEU A 10 -29.53 -22.94 -23.94
N THR A 11 -30.39 -23.48 -23.08
CA THR A 11 -30.84 -22.80 -21.84
C THR A 11 -29.73 -22.76 -20.78
N ILE A 12 -28.90 -23.80 -20.68
CA ILE A 12 -27.72 -23.81 -19.79
C ILE A 12 -26.62 -22.87 -20.30
N SER A 13 -26.40 -22.79 -21.62
CA SER A 13 -25.40 -21.89 -22.21
C SER A 13 -25.81 -20.42 -22.12
N THR A 14 -27.09 -20.10 -22.33
CA THR A 14 -27.61 -18.73 -22.18
C THR A 14 -27.66 -18.28 -20.72
N SER A 15 -27.99 -19.17 -19.78
CA SER A 15 -27.91 -18.85 -18.34
C SER A 15 -26.47 -18.69 -17.83
N ALA A 16 -25.50 -19.44 -18.36
CA ALA A 16 -24.08 -19.27 -18.05
C ALA A 16 -23.51 -17.94 -18.60
N LEU A 17 -23.93 -17.51 -19.81
CA LEU A 17 -23.55 -16.21 -20.37
C LEU A 17 -24.19 -15.04 -19.60
N ILE A 18 -25.40 -15.20 -19.07
CA ILE A 18 -26.06 -14.21 -18.19
C ILE A 18 -25.35 -14.14 -16.82
N PHE A 19 -24.91 -15.26 -16.26
CA PHE A 19 -24.16 -15.29 -14.99
C PHE A 19 -22.74 -14.72 -15.12
N SER A 20 -22.05 -14.99 -16.25
CA SER A 20 -20.69 -14.48 -16.50
C SER A 20 -20.69 -12.99 -16.85
N SER A 21 -21.73 -12.49 -17.55
CA SER A 21 -21.90 -11.05 -17.81
C SER A 21 -22.35 -10.26 -16.58
N ALA A 22 -23.11 -10.87 -15.66
CA ALA A 22 -23.46 -10.26 -14.38
C ALA A 22 -22.24 -10.10 -13.45
N PHE A 23 -21.27 -11.02 -13.49
CA PHE A 23 -20.07 -10.96 -12.63
C PHE A 23 -19.13 -9.79 -12.99
N LEU A 24 -19.14 -9.33 -14.24
CA LEU A 24 -18.35 -8.18 -14.68
C LEU A 24 -19.07 -6.82 -14.50
N PHE A 25 -20.38 -6.80 -14.26
CA PHE A 25 -21.17 -5.57 -14.05
C PHE A 25 -21.54 -5.30 -12.58
N TYR A 26 -21.38 -6.27 -11.69
CA TYR A 26 -21.74 -6.13 -10.27
C TYR A 26 -20.78 -5.39 -9.33
N PRO A 27 -19.50 -5.09 -9.64
CA PRO A 27 -18.69 -4.33 -8.69
C PRO A 27 -19.10 -2.85 -8.60
N TYR A 28 -19.87 -2.32 -9.58
CA TYR A 28 -20.35 -0.94 -9.55
C TYR A 28 -21.66 -0.73 -8.77
N TYR A 29 -22.52 -1.76 -8.66
CA TYR A 29 -23.78 -1.67 -7.90
C TYR A 29 -23.59 -1.88 -6.39
N TYR A 30 -22.57 -2.66 -5.98
CA TYR A 30 -22.23 -2.83 -4.56
C TYR A 30 -21.66 -1.54 -3.94
N ILE A 31 -20.93 -0.75 -4.73
CA ILE A 31 -20.41 0.55 -4.29
C ILE A 31 -21.55 1.58 -4.22
N SER A 32 -22.55 1.55 -5.13
CA SER A 32 -23.67 2.49 -5.09
C SER A 32 -24.66 2.23 -3.94
N LEU A 33 -24.93 0.97 -3.59
CA LEU A 33 -25.78 0.63 -2.42
C LEU A 33 -25.11 0.93 -1.08
N SER A 34 -23.79 0.83 -1.00
CA SER A 34 -23.05 1.26 0.20
C SER A 34 -23.14 2.77 0.47
N TYR A 35 -23.34 3.58 -0.59
CA TYR A 35 -23.52 5.04 -0.47
C TYR A 35 -24.93 5.45 -0.04
N ILE A 36 -25.95 4.63 -0.29
CA ILE A 36 -27.33 4.90 0.13
C ILE A 36 -27.51 4.71 1.65
N LEU A 37 -26.63 3.93 2.30
CA LEU A 37 -26.67 3.71 3.75
C LEU A 37 -26.05 4.85 4.60
N ILE A 38 -25.54 5.91 3.97
CA ILE A 38 -24.83 7.04 4.62
C ILE A 38 -25.66 8.34 4.58
N ILE A 39 -26.98 8.25 4.37
CA ILE A 39 -27.88 9.42 4.51
C ILE A 39 -28.54 9.37 5.90
N PRO A 40 -28.36 10.39 6.76
CA PRO A 40 -29.00 10.44 8.06
C PRO A 40 -30.48 10.83 7.89
N LEU A 41 -31.34 9.83 7.75
CA LEU A 41 -32.80 10.01 7.88
C LEU A 41 -33.21 10.03 9.35
N PRO A 42 -34.23 10.84 9.73
CA PRO A 42 -34.62 11.06 11.11
C PRO A 42 -35.24 9.83 11.77
N SER A 43 -34.77 9.59 13.00
CA SER A 43 -35.14 8.76 14.16
C SER A 43 -36.39 7.86 14.23
N ILE A 44 -37.07 7.46 13.15
CA ILE A 44 -38.33 6.66 13.26
C ILE A 44 -38.17 5.18 12.87
N LEU A 45 -37.04 4.74 12.32
CA LEU A 45 -36.87 3.34 11.86
C LEU A 45 -35.55 2.69 12.31
N TYR A 46 -35.19 2.82 13.59
CA TYR A 46 -34.04 2.09 14.15
C TYR A 46 -34.28 0.57 14.22
N GLY A 47 -35.54 0.12 14.34
CA GLY A 47 -35.90 -1.31 14.33
C GLY A 47 -35.64 -2.01 12.99
N CYS A 48 -36.01 -1.37 11.86
CA CYS A 48 -35.80 -1.96 10.54
C CYS A 48 -34.32 -2.07 10.15
N LYS A 49 -33.45 -1.18 10.62
CA LYS A 49 -32.01 -1.26 10.34
C LYS A 49 -31.36 -2.48 10.98
N ILE A 50 -31.76 -2.83 12.20
CA ILE A 50 -31.23 -4.00 12.90
C ILE A 50 -31.66 -5.29 12.20
N VAL A 51 -32.93 -5.38 11.79
CA VAL A 51 -33.43 -6.56 11.07
C VAL A 51 -32.74 -6.75 9.72
N VAL A 52 -32.54 -5.67 8.96
CA VAL A 52 -31.82 -5.72 7.67
C VAL A 52 -30.34 -6.07 7.88
N TRP A 53 -29.71 -5.56 8.94
CA TRP A 53 -28.31 -5.84 9.24
C TRP A 53 -28.10 -7.28 9.72
N VAL A 54 -29.01 -7.80 10.56
CA VAL A 54 -29.02 -9.20 11.00
C VAL A 54 -29.25 -10.12 9.81
N LEU A 55 -30.22 -9.82 8.93
CA LEU A 55 -30.45 -10.59 7.71
C LEU A 55 -29.21 -10.59 6.80
N PHE A 56 -28.57 -9.44 6.61
CA PHE A 56 -27.34 -9.32 5.83
C PHE A 56 -26.19 -10.15 6.42
N LEU A 57 -25.97 -10.09 7.74
CA LEU A 57 -24.97 -10.91 8.42
C LEU A 57 -25.27 -12.40 8.37
N THR A 58 -26.53 -12.80 8.49
CA THR A 58 -26.91 -14.22 8.34
C THR A 58 -26.70 -14.72 6.90
N LEU A 59 -26.95 -13.88 5.90
CA LEU A 59 -26.70 -14.21 4.49
C LEU A 59 -25.20 -14.30 4.19
N LEU A 60 -24.40 -13.42 4.79
CA LEU A 60 -22.94 -13.40 4.66
C LEU A 60 -22.31 -14.60 5.37
N TYR A 61 -22.82 -14.97 6.55
CA TYR A 61 -22.43 -16.19 7.26
C TYR A 61 -22.79 -17.44 6.46
N PHE A 62 -23.98 -17.49 5.86
CA PHE A 62 -24.42 -18.60 5.00
C PHE A 62 -23.54 -18.72 3.74
N PHE A 63 -23.19 -17.60 3.09
CA PHE A 63 -22.27 -17.58 1.95
C PHE A 63 -20.85 -18.02 2.33
N ALA A 64 -20.36 -17.60 3.51
CA ALA A 64 -19.06 -18.02 4.03
C ALA A 64 -19.05 -19.52 4.36
N SER A 65 -20.12 -20.06 4.94
CA SER A 65 -20.26 -21.51 5.22
C SER A 65 -20.32 -22.36 3.95
N CYS A 66 -20.97 -21.89 2.87
CA CYS A 66 -20.97 -22.57 1.57
C CYS A 66 -19.61 -22.57 0.88
N PHE A 67 -18.73 -21.60 1.18
CA PHE A 67 -17.38 -21.52 0.59
C PHE A 67 -16.39 -22.49 1.24
N VAL A 68 -16.68 -23.00 2.45
CA VAL A 68 -15.78 -23.90 3.21
C VAL A 68 -15.89 -25.37 2.76
N THR A 69 -16.90 -25.74 1.96
CA THR A 69 -17.09 -27.14 1.50
C THR A 69 -16.57 -27.44 0.09
N LEU A 70 -15.81 -26.54 -0.54
CA LEU A 70 -15.13 -26.87 -1.80
C LEU A 70 -13.73 -27.44 -1.49
N PRO A 71 -13.44 -28.73 -1.79
CA PRO A 71 -12.11 -29.27 -1.56
C PRO A 71 -11.10 -28.55 -2.46
N PRO A 72 -9.89 -28.22 -1.98
CA PRO A 72 -8.88 -27.61 -2.80
C PRO A 72 -8.47 -28.60 -3.90
N THR A 73 -8.80 -28.29 -5.15
CA THR A 73 -8.12 -28.90 -6.30
C THR A 73 -6.65 -28.54 -6.19
N LYS A 74 -5.84 -29.52 -5.79
CA LYS A 74 -4.38 -29.45 -5.78
C LYS A 74 -3.91 -29.27 -7.22
N ALA A 75 -3.67 -28.03 -7.63
CA ALA A 75 -2.86 -27.72 -8.78
C ALA A 75 -1.40 -28.06 -8.44
N HIS A 76 -1.01 -29.32 -8.66
CA HIS A 76 0.39 -29.68 -8.82
C HIS A 76 0.87 -29.04 -10.12
N ALA A 77 1.48 -27.86 -10.01
CA ALA A 77 2.37 -27.35 -11.05
C ALA A 77 3.63 -28.23 -11.03
N HIS A 78 3.58 -29.34 -11.76
CA HIS A 78 4.80 -30.00 -12.23
C HIS A 78 5.48 -29.01 -13.17
N ALA A 79 6.58 -28.40 -12.70
CA ALA A 79 7.56 -27.81 -13.59
C ALA A 79 8.18 -28.97 -14.39
N GLU A 80 7.83 -29.03 -15.66
CA GLU A 80 8.41 -29.91 -16.66
C GLU A 80 9.87 -29.46 -16.87
N GLU A 81 10.80 -30.13 -16.19
CA GLU A 81 12.21 -30.09 -16.53
C GLU A 81 12.44 -31.15 -17.62
N VAL A 82 12.64 -30.67 -18.85
CA VAL A 82 13.01 -31.46 -20.01
C VAL A 82 14.37 -32.11 -19.73
N HIS A 83 14.36 -33.40 -19.41
CA HIS A 83 15.56 -34.23 -19.37
C HIS A 83 15.88 -34.69 -20.80
N GLU A 84 16.89 -34.08 -21.39
CA GLU A 84 17.54 -34.52 -22.63
C GLU A 84 18.21 -35.89 -22.38
N PRO A 85 18.04 -36.89 -23.27
CA PRO A 85 18.56 -38.23 -23.04
C PRO A 85 20.09 -38.26 -23.23
N ALA A 86 20.81 -38.51 -22.13
CA ALA A 86 22.24 -38.79 -22.16
C ALA A 86 22.54 -40.17 -22.79
N PRO A 87 23.69 -40.31 -23.49
CA PRO A 87 24.01 -41.44 -24.37
C PRO A 87 24.31 -42.76 -23.62
N PRO A 88 24.35 -43.91 -24.34
CA PRO A 88 24.42 -45.24 -23.73
C PRO A 88 25.73 -45.44 -22.95
N PRO A 89 25.73 -46.24 -21.86
CA PRO A 89 26.96 -46.60 -21.18
C PRO A 89 27.80 -47.52 -22.06
N GLU A 90 28.98 -47.04 -22.46
CA GLU A 90 30.03 -47.86 -23.08
C GLU A 90 30.52 -48.93 -22.09
N GLU A 91 30.68 -50.14 -22.62
CA GLU A 91 31.08 -51.34 -21.89
C GLU A 91 32.45 -51.19 -21.23
N LYS A 92 32.52 -51.45 -19.92
CA LYS A 92 33.79 -51.77 -19.27
C LYS A 92 34.34 -53.08 -19.87
N PRO A 93 35.57 -53.12 -20.41
CA PRO A 93 36.14 -54.37 -20.88
C PRO A 93 36.37 -55.31 -19.69
N ARG A 94 35.74 -56.48 -19.72
CA ARG A 94 36.07 -57.58 -18.81
C ARG A 94 37.52 -58.01 -19.07
N ILE A 95 38.43 -57.56 -18.23
CA ILE A 95 39.81 -58.07 -18.20
C ILE A 95 39.74 -59.55 -17.78
N LYS A 96 40.02 -60.46 -18.72
CA LYS A 96 40.32 -61.85 -18.40
C LYS A 96 41.68 -61.87 -17.71
N LEU A 97 41.71 -62.14 -16.41
CA LEU A 97 42.94 -62.49 -15.71
C LEU A 97 43.34 -63.90 -16.16
N THR A 98 44.23 -63.99 -17.15
CA THR A 98 45.02 -65.19 -17.36
C THR A 98 45.97 -65.36 -16.18
N ALA A 99 45.86 -66.49 -15.48
CA ALA A 99 46.72 -66.86 -14.39
C ALA A 99 48.20 -66.80 -14.82
N PRO A 100 49.07 -66.03 -14.13
CA PRO A 100 50.51 -66.07 -14.36
C PRO A 100 51.05 -67.48 -14.10
N LYS A 101 51.74 -68.03 -15.09
CA LYS A 101 52.47 -69.30 -14.97
C LYS A 101 53.59 -69.10 -13.94
N ILE A 102 53.57 -69.88 -12.87
CA ILE A 102 54.64 -69.94 -11.88
C ILE A 102 55.74 -70.85 -12.48
N PRO A 103 56.97 -70.38 -12.72
CA PRO A 103 58.08 -71.27 -12.99
C PRO A 103 58.50 -71.96 -11.68
N GLU A 104 58.74 -73.27 -11.79
CA GLU A 104 59.14 -74.15 -10.70
C GLU A 104 60.37 -73.65 -9.93
N GLY A 105 60.28 -73.74 -8.61
CA GLY A 105 61.34 -74.36 -7.81
C GLY A 105 62.61 -73.55 -7.58
N GLU A 106 62.54 -72.52 -6.73
CA GLU A 106 63.68 -72.14 -5.90
C GLU A 106 63.18 -71.64 -4.54
N LYS A 107 63.88 -72.04 -3.46
CA LYS A 107 63.43 -72.00 -2.05
C LYS A 107 62.68 -70.72 -1.70
N VAL A 108 61.42 -70.88 -1.31
CA VAL A 108 60.55 -69.78 -0.90
C VAL A 108 60.85 -69.43 0.55
N ASP A 109 61.55 -68.32 0.80
CA ASP A 109 61.80 -67.79 2.14
C ASP A 109 60.49 -67.23 2.72
N PHE A 110 59.94 -67.90 3.73
CA PHE A 110 58.67 -67.53 4.38
C PHE A 110 58.69 -66.12 5.01
N ASP A 111 59.87 -65.67 5.44
CA ASP A 111 60.09 -64.34 6.01
C ASP A 111 59.94 -63.22 4.95
N ASP A 112 60.30 -63.53 3.70
CA ASP A 112 60.22 -62.59 2.57
C ASP A 112 58.77 -62.43 2.09
N ILE A 113 57.96 -63.49 2.18
CA ILE A 113 56.51 -63.43 1.94
C ILE A 113 55.82 -62.57 3.00
N GLN A 114 56.22 -62.69 4.26
CA GLN A 114 55.61 -61.94 5.35
C GLN A 114 55.94 -60.44 5.27
N LYS A 115 57.19 -60.08 4.94
CA LYS A 115 57.58 -58.69 4.63
C LYS A 115 56.87 -58.14 3.39
N LYS A 116 56.72 -58.92 2.32
CA LYS A 116 55.94 -58.52 1.13
C LYS A 116 54.48 -58.27 1.44
N ARG A 117 53.88 -59.07 2.35
CA ARG A 117 52.51 -58.85 2.83
C ARG A 117 52.39 -57.54 3.63
N GLN A 118 53.27 -57.32 4.60
CA GLN A 118 53.26 -56.09 5.40
C GLN A 118 53.49 -54.84 4.55
N ASN A 119 54.44 -54.88 3.60
CA ASN A 119 54.68 -53.75 2.70
C ASN A 119 53.48 -53.50 1.77
N LYS A 120 52.79 -54.55 1.32
CA LYS A 120 51.56 -54.40 0.53
C LYS A 120 50.45 -53.76 1.35
N ASP A 121 50.23 -54.22 2.57
CA ASP A 121 49.20 -53.68 3.46
C ASP A 121 49.47 -52.21 3.80
N LEU A 122 50.73 -51.82 4.03
CA LEU A 122 51.12 -50.42 4.24
C LEU A 122 50.87 -49.54 3.01
N ILE A 123 51.17 -50.04 1.81
CA ILE A 123 50.93 -49.31 0.56
C ILE A 123 49.43 -49.18 0.29
N GLU A 124 48.63 -50.23 0.53
CA GLU A 124 47.18 -50.20 0.37
C GLU A 124 46.52 -49.24 1.37
N LEU A 125 46.97 -49.25 2.63
CA LEU A 125 46.49 -48.29 3.64
C LEU A 125 46.84 -46.85 3.28
N GLN A 126 48.06 -46.59 2.82
CA GLN A 126 48.47 -45.25 2.37
C GLN A 126 47.64 -44.79 1.16
N ALA A 127 47.41 -45.66 0.17
CA ALA A 127 46.57 -45.36 -0.99
C ALA A 127 45.11 -45.09 -0.60
N LEU A 128 44.57 -45.80 0.41
CA LEU A 128 43.21 -45.57 0.90
C LEU A 128 43.07 -44.23 1.63
N ILE A 129 44.09 -43.87 2.43
CA ILE A 129 44.17 -42.59 3.12
C ILE A 129 44.20 -41.45 2.09
N ASP A 130 45.09 -41.52 1.11
CA ASP A 130 45.23 -40.49 0.08
C ASP A 130 43.97 -40.39 -0.79
N SER A 131 43.35 -41.53 -1.13
CA SER A 131 42.08 -41.56 -1.84
C SER A 131 40.94 -40.89 -1.05
N HIS A 132 40.90 -41.03 0.26
CA HIS A 132 39.87 -40.41 1.10
C HIS A 132 40.04 -38.88 1.17
N PHE A 133 41.27 -38.39 1.30
CA PHE A 133 41.56 -36.96 1.30
C PHE A 133 41.35 -36.32 -0.08
N GLU A 134 41.78 -36.99 -1.15
CA GLU A 134 41.54 -36.54 -2.53
C GLU A 134 40.04 -36.47 -2.85
N ALA A 135 39.27 -37.48 -2.45
CA ALA A 135 37.82 -37.51 -2.66
C ALA A 135 37.13 -36.34 -1.93
N ARG A 136 37.48 -36.11 -0.67
CA ARG A 136 36.92 -35.01 0.13
C ARG A 136 37.32 -33.65 -0.41
N ARG A 137 38.57 -33.47 -0.83
CA ARG A 137 39.05 -32.23 -1.45
C ARG A 137 38.30 -31.92 -2.74
N LYS A 138 38.10 -32.92 -3.62
CA LYS A 138 37.33 -32.76 -4.86
C LYS A 138 35.86 -32.43 -4.58
N GLU A 139 35.22 -33.10 -3.63
CA GLU A 139 33.84 -32.78 -3.23
C GLU A 139 33.72 -31.35 -2.66
N GLU A 140 34.67 -30.91 -1.83
CA GLU A 140 34.68 -29.55 -1.26
C GLU A 140 34.88 -28.49 -2.36
N GLU A 141 35.80 -28.71 -3.29
CA GLU A 141 36.02 -27.82 -4.45
C GLU A 141 34.78 -27.73 -5.35
N GLU A 142 34.12 -28.85 -5.64
CA GLU A 142 32.88 -28.89 -6.41
C GLU A 142 31.73 -28.16 -5.70
N LEU A 143 31.62 -28.33 -4.38
CA LEU A 143 30.60 -27.68 -3.57
C LEU A 143 30.81 -26.17 -3.50
N VAL A 144 32.06 -25.72 -3.39
CA VAL A 144 32.42 -24.29 -3.44
C VAL A 144 32.11 -23.72 -4.82
N ALA A 145 32.54 -24.38 -5.90
CA ALA A 145 32.25 -23.95 -7.27
C ALA A 145 30.74 -23.89 -7.57
N LEU A 146 29.95 -24.79 -6.99
CA LEU A 146 28.48 -24.76 -7.11
C LEU A 146 27.87 -23.59 -6.34
N LYS A 147 28.33 -23.34 -5.11
CA LYS A 147 27.89 -22.19 -4.29
C LYS A 147 28.19 -20.87 -4.96
N GLU A 148 29.41 -20.69 -5.50
CA GLU A 148 29.79 -19.48 -6.24
C GLU A 148 28.90 -19.26 -7.46
N ARG A 149 28.55 -20.32 -8.22
CA ARG A 149 27.61 -20.20 -9.35
C ARG A 149 26.19 -19.84 -8.93
N ILE A 150 25.73 -20.31 -7.77
CA ILE A 150 24.41 -19.95 -7.22
C ILE A 150 24.42 -18.50 -6.77
N GLU A 151 25.46 -18.09 -6.05
CA GLU A 151 25.62 -16.74 -5.54
C GLU A 151 25.75 -15.72 -6.66
N LYS A 152 26.54 -16.01 -7.70
CA LYS A 152 26.63 -15.20 -8.92
C LYS A 152 25.26 -15.00 -9.57
N ARG A 153 24.48 -16.08 -9.77
CA ARG A 153 23.12 -15.99 -10.32
C ARG A 153 22.17 -15.20 -9.42
N ARG A 154 22.35 -15.26 -8.09
CA ARG A 154 21.54 -14.49 -7.14
C ARG A 154 21.88 -13.00 -7.20
N ALA A 155 23.17 -12.66 -7.28
CA ALA A 155 23.65 -11.30 -7.46
C ALA A 155 23.17 -10.71 -8.80
N GLU A 156 23.26 -11.46 -9.89
CA GLU A 156 22.75 -11.03 -11.20
C GLU A 156 21.25 -10.74 -11.19
N ARG A 157 20.43 -11.59 -10.54
CA ARG A 157 18.98 -11.32 -10.40
C ARG A 157 18.71 -10.08 -9.56
N ALA A 158 19.44 -9.91 -8.46
CA ALA A 158 19.31 -8.73 -7.60
C ALA A 158 19.66 -7.45 -8.37
N GLU A 159 20.74 -7.49 -9.15
CA GLU A 159 21.20 -6.36 -9.95
C GLU A 159 20.23 -6.03 -11.09
N GLN A 160 19.72 -7.05 -11.80
CA GLN A 160 18.66 -6.85 -12.80
C GLN A 160 17.41 -6.20 -12.20
N GLN A 161 17.04 -6.56 -10.97
CA GLN A 161 15.89 -5.99 -10.29
C GLN A 161 16.14 -4.53 -9.87
N ARG A 162 17.36 -4.20 -9.43
CA ARG A 162 17.76 -2.81 -9.19
C ARG A 162 17.72 -1.96 -10.45
N ILE A 163 18.28 -2.45 -11.55
CA ILE A 163 18.28 -1.75 -12.84
C ILE A 163 16.85 -1.53 -13.35
N ARG A 164 15.95 -2.53 -13.20
CA ARG A 164 14.53 -2.37 -13.56
C ARG A 164 13.84 -1.32 -12.69
N ALA A 165 14.07 -1.33 -11.38
CA ALA A 165 13.49 -0.35 -10.46
C ALA A 165 13.99 1.07 -10.73
N GLU A 166 15.28 1.23 -11.04
CA GLU A 166 15.89 2.51 -11.38
C GLU A 166 15.37 3.07 -12.71
N LYS A 167 15.30 2.23 -13.76
CA LYS A 167 14.72 2.62 -15.06
C LYS A 167 13.23 2.97 -14.95
N GLU A 168 12.47 2.30 -14.09
CA GLU A 168 11.07 2.66 -13.85
C GLU A 168 10.96 3.99 -13.10
N LYS A 169 11.79 4.20 -12.07
CA LYS A 169 11.84 5.47 -11.34
C LYS A 169 12.23 6.65 -12.25
N GLU A 170 13.18 6.45 -13.16
CA GLU A 170 13.59 7.45 -14.15
C GLU A 170 12.47 7.78 -15.14
N ARG A 171 11.72 6.77 -15.62
CA ARG A 171 10.54 7.00 -16.47
C ARG A 171 9.47 7.79 -15.76
N GLN A 172 9.16 7.43 -14.51
CA GLN A 172 8.19 8.16 -13.70
C GLN A 172 8.66 9.60 -13.43
N ALA A 173 9.96 9.81 -13.19
CA ALA A 173 10.54 11.14 -13.01
C ALA A 173 10.45 12.00 -14.28
N ARG A 174 10.77 11.46 -15.46
CA ARG A 174 10.62 12.19 -16.73
C ARG A 174 9.17 12.57 -17.04
N LEU A 175 8.23 11.66 -16.77
CA LEU A 175 6.80 11.95 -16.95
C LEU A 175 6.32 13.02 -15.97
N ALA A 176 6.81 13.01 -14.72
CA ALA A 176 6.50 14.02 -13.73
C ALA A 176 7.10 15.38 -14.09
N GLU A 177 8.33 15.42 -14.60
CA GLU A 177 9.02 16.65 -15.02
C GLU A 177 8.41 17.25 -16.28
N GLU A 178 8.07 16.45 -17.30
CA GLU A 178 7.39 16.93 -18.50
C GLU A 178 5.98 17.45 -18.17
N LYS A 179 5.28 16.78 -17.26
CA LYS A 179 3.98 17.24 -16.76
C LYS A 179 4.12 18.54 -15.97
N ALA A 180 5.15 18.66 -15.12
CA ALA A 180 5.44 19.89 -14.38
C ALA A 180 5.78 21.06 -15.32
N ARG A 181 6.55 20.83 -16.39
CA ARG A 181 6.89 21.86 -17.38
C ARG A 181 5.66 22.32 -18.17
N ARG A 182 4.77 21.40 -18.56
CA ARG A 182 3.49 21.74 -19.21
C ARG A 182 2.57 22.52 -18.27
N GLU A 183 2.50 22.13 -16.99
CA GLU A 183 1.73 22.85 -15.97
C GLU A 183 2.29 24.26 -15.70
N GLU A 184 3.62 24.44 -15.75
CA GLU A 184 4.27 25.74 -15.60
C GLU A 184 4.05 26.67 -16.81
N GLU A 185 4.15 26.13 -18.03
CA GLU A 185 3.87 26.88 -19.26
C GLU A 185 2.38 27.27 -19.36
N ASP A 186 1.45 26.37 -19.02
CA ASP A 186 0.01 26.66 -19.00
C ASP A 186 -0.36 27.63 -17.87
N ALA A 187 0.29 27.55 -16.71
CA ALA A 187 0.12 28.51 -15.62
C ALA A 187 0.62 29.91 -16.02
N LYS A 188 1.73 29.99 -16.75
CA LYS A 188 2.28 31.26 -17.25
C LYS A 188 1.38 31.88 -18.31
N ARG A 189 0.92 31.10 -19.31
CA ARG A 189 -0.05 31.60 -20.32
C ARG A 189 -1.35 32.07 -19.68
N LYS A 190 -1.87 31.32 -18.70
CA LYS A 190 -3.08 31.71 -17.97
C LYS A 190 -2.88 32.97 -17.13
N ALA A 191 -1.72 33.14 -16.50
CA ALA A 191 -1.40 34.37 -15.78
C ALA A 191 -1.26 35.57 -16.71
N GLU A 192 -0.66 35.40 -17.89
CA GLU A 192 -0.53 36.46 -18.90
C GLU A 192 -1.88 36.84 -19.52
N ASP A 193 -2.74 35.85 -19.81
CA ASP A 193 -4.11 36.08 -20.29
C ASP A 193 -4.99 36.73 -19.22
N ASP A 194 -4.88 36.34 -17.95
CA ASP A 194 -5.61 36.96 -16.85
C ASP A 194 -5.10 38.38 -16.56
N LEU A 195 -3.81 38.66 -16.74
CA LEU A 195 -3.25 40.00 -16.68
C LEU A 195 -3.74 40.87 -17.85
N LYS A 196 -3.79 40.33 -19.07
CA LYS A 196 -4.29 41.03 -20.25
C LYS A 196 -5.79 41.31 -20.15
N LYS A 197 -6.58 40.35 -19.64
CA LYS A 197 -8.00 40.49 -19.32
C LYS A 197 -8.22 41.51 -18.19
N LYS A 198 -7.43 41.48 -17.10
CA LYS A 198 -7.52 42.48 -16.01
C LYS A 198 -7.16 43.87 -16.49
N LYS A 199 -6.18 44.03 -17.39
CA LYS A 199 -5.83 45.31 -18.02
C LYS A 199 -6.98 45.83 -18.90
N ALA A 200 -7.59 44.97 -19.71
CA ALA A 200 -8.76 45.35 -20.52
C ALA A 200 -10.01 45.67 -19.67
N LEU A 201 -10.25 44.91 -18.60
CA LEU A 201 -11.42 45.08 -17.72
C LEU A 201 -11.26 46.24 -16.72
N SER A 202 -10.04 46.59 -16.33
CA SER A 202 -9.78 47.82 -15.54
C SER A 202 -10.06 49.08 -16.35
N SER A 203 -10.06 48.99 -17.68
CA SER A 203 -10.45 50.09 -18.58
C SER A 203 -11.97 50.26 -18.74
N MET A 204 -12.81 49.28 -18.35
CA MET A 204 -14.26 49.26 -18.64
C MET A 204 -15.18 49.34 -17.41
N GLY A 205 -14.65 49.60 -16.21
CA GLY A 205 -15.48 50.04 -15.07
C GLY A 205 -15.19 49.37 -13.73
N ALA A 206 -15.14 50.21 -12.69
CA ALA A 206 -14.73 49.86 -11.32
C ALA A 206 -15.60 48.80 -10.61
N SER A 207 -16.84 48.55 -11.06
CA SER A 207 -17.72 47.56 -10.41
C SER A 207 -17.42 46.11 -10.79
N TYR A 208 -16.97 45.83 -12.02
CA TYR A 208 -16.66 44.45 -12.45
C TYR A 208 -15.29 43.97 -11.92
N SER A 209 -14.35 44.90 -11.78
CA SER A 209 -13.02 44.67 -11.21
C SER A 209 -13.07 44.14 -9.76
N SER A 210 -14.01 44.62 -8.95
CA SER A 210 -14.23 44.17 -7.56
C SER A 210 -14.73 42.71 -7.46
N TYR A 211 -15.58 42.29 -8.40
CA TYR A 211 -16.13 40.92 -8.40
C TYR A 211 -15.08 39.88 -8.80
N LEU A 212 -14.26 40.18 -9.81
CA LEU A 212 -13.13 39.34 -10.22
C LEU A 212 -12.03 39.28 -9.14
N ALA A 213 -11.71 40.41 -8.49
CA ALA A 213 -10.74 40.42 -7.39
C ALA A 213 -11.20 39.57 -6.18
N LYS A 214 -12.50 39.57 -5.86
CA LYS A 214 -13.07 38.72 -4.80
C LYS A 214 -13.10 37.23 -5.18
N ALA A 215 -13.34 36.92 -6.45
CA ALA A 215 -13.32 35.54 -6.95
C ALA A 215 -11.90 34.94 -6.95
N ASP A 216 -10.91 35.73 -7.32
CA ASP A 216 -9.50 35.32 -7.41
C ASP A 216 -8.86 35.18 -6.00
N GLN A 217 -9.17 36.09 -5.07
CA GLN A 217 -8.76 35.95 -3.67
C GLN A 217 -9.38 34.74 -2.96
N LYS A 218 -10.53 34.23 -3.42
CA LYS A 218 -11.16 33.03 -2.87
C LYS A 218 -10.51 31.74 -3.38
N ARG A 219 -9.78 31.79 -4.51
CA ARG A 219 -9.31 30.59 -5.23
C ARG A 219 -7.81 30.30 -5.08
N GLY A 220 -6.98 31.30 -4.78
CA GLY A 220 -5.52 31.15 -4.99
C GLY A 220 -4.59 31.04 -3.77
N LYS A 221 -4.86 31.67 -2.61
CA LYS A 221 -3.80 31.86 -1.59
C LYS A 221 -4.20 31.76 -0.12
N LYS A 222 -5.47 31.44 0.18
CA LYS A 222 -5.87 31.13 1.56
C LYS A 222 -6.09 29.64 1.62
N GLN A 223 -5.22 28.92 2.34
CA GLN A 223 -5.63 27.63 2.88
C GLN A 223 -6.98 27.86 3.53
N THR A 224 -8.01 27.21 2.97
CA THR A 224 -9.38 27.54 3.37
C THR A 224 -9.48 27.31 4.87
N ALA A 225 -10.30 28.09 5.60
CA ALA A 225 -10.48 27.88 7.03
C ALA A 225 -10.81 26.40 7.37
N ARG A 226 -11.41 25.69 6.40
CA ARG A 226 -11.66 24.25 6.43
C ARG A 226 -10.38 23.41 6.37
N GLU A 227 -9.47 23.71 5.46
CA GLU A 227 -8.18 23.01 5.35
C GLU A 227 -7.26 23.30 6.54
N THR A 228 -7.22 24.53 7.06
CA THR A 228 -6.45 24.86 8.27
C THR A 228 -6.99 24.10 9.47
N LYS A 229 -8.32 24.06 9.63
CA LYS A 229 -8.97 23.25 10.66
C LYS A 229 -8.63 21.76 10.51
N LYS A 230 -8.66 21.23 9.28
CA LYS A 230 -8.33 19.83 9.01
C LYS A 230 -6.87 19.52 9.35
N LYS A 231 -5.94 20.41 8.99
CA LYS A 231 -4.51 20.29 9.32
C LYS A 231 -4.28 20.27 10.84
N VAL A 232 -4.83 21.25 11.56
CA VAL A 232 -4.69 21.34 13.03
C VAL A 232 -5.32 20.13 13.73
N LEU A 233 -6.48 19.65 13.27
CA LEU A 233 -7.11 18.46 13.85
C LEU A 233 -6.32 17.18 13.57
N ALA A 234 -5.70 17.06 12.39
CA ALA A 234 -4.83 15.94 12.07
C ALA A 234 -3.57 15.93 12.94
N GLU A 235 -2.96 17.10 13.18
CA GLU A 235 -1.80 17.27 14.06
C GLU A 235 -2.11 16.90 15.52
N ARG A 236 -3.30 17.27 16.02
CA ARG A 236 -3.75 16.89 17.37
C ARG A 236 -4.09 15.41 17.53
N ARG A 237 -4.30 14.68 16.42
CA ARG A 237 -4.72 13.27 16.45
C ARG A 237 -3.48 12.38 16.53
N LYS A 238 -3.23 11.84 17.73
CA LYS A 238 -2.20 10.82 17.92
C LYS A 238 -2.69 9.49 17.33
N PRO A 239 -1.93 8.84 16.42
CA PRO A 239 -2.29 7.51 15.94
C PRO A 239 -2.24 6.52 17.12
N LEU A 240 -3.24 5.66 17.20
CA LEU A 240 -3.32 4.63 18.24
C LEU A 240 -2.80 3.32 17.66
N ASN A 241 -1.80 2.74 18.31
CA ASN A 241 -1.36 1.38 18.07
C ASN A 241 -1.75 0.54 19.28
N ILE A 242 -2.72 -0.37 19.09
CA ILE A 242 -3.34 -1.17 20.17
C ILE A 242 -3.00 -2.66 20.00
N ASP A 243 -2.53 -3.07 18.81
CA ASP A 243 -2.51 -4.47 18.38
C ASP A 243 -1.47 -5.36 19.10
N HIS A 244 -0.55 -4.75 19.86
CA HIS A 244 0.54 -5.46 20.53
C HIS A 244 0.66 -5.10 22.02
N LEU A 245 -0.43 -4.65 22.66
CA LEU A 245 -0.43 -4.28 24.07
C LEU A 245 -1.00 -5.39 24.96
N ASN A 246 -0.44 -5.53 26.17
CA ASN A 246 -0.94 -6.43 27.22
C ASN A 246 -2.17 -5.82 27.94
N GLU A 247 -3.00 -6.64 28.57
CA GLU A 247 -4.25 -6.28 29.27
C GLU A 247 -4.08 -5.06 30.21
N ASP A 248 -3.06 -5.08 31.07
CA ASP A 248 -2.81 -3.98 32.02
C ASP A 248 -2.46 -2.67 31.30
N LYS A 249 -1.67 -2.75 30.22
CA LYS A 249 -1.32 -1.57 29.40
C LYS A 249 -2.51 -1.03 28.62
N LEU A 250 -3.47 -1.88 28.26
CA LEU A 250 -4.72 -1.46 27.63
C LEU A 250 -5.61 -0.68 28.62
N ARG A 251 -5.65 -1.10 29.89
CA ARG A 251 -6.38 -0.37 30.95
C ARG A 251 -5.79 1.02 31.19
N ASP A 252 -4.47 1.13 31.25
CA ASP A 252 -3.78 2.42 31.38
C ASP A 252 -4.05 3.32 30.17
N LYS A 253 -3.99 2.77 28.94
CA LYS A 253 -4.32 3.52 27.72
C LYS A 253 -5.77 3.96 27.64
N ALA A 254 -6.70 3.14 28.11
CA ALA A 254 -8.11 3.50 28.19
C ALA A 254 -8.31 4.69 29.14
N LYS A 255 -7.62 4.68 30.29
CA LYS A 255 -7.65 5.78 31.26
C LYS A 255 -7.05 7.07 30.68
N GLU A 256 -5.88 7.00 30.04
CA GLU A 256 -5.27 8.16 29.36
C GLU A 256 -6.19 8.78 28.30
N LEU A 257 -6.88 7.94 27.51
CA LEU A 257 -7.82 8.40 26.49
C LEU A 257 -9.08 9.02 27.10
N TRP A 258 -9.54 8.48 28.23
CA TRP A 258 -10.67 9.03 28.98
C TRP A 258 -10.32 10.40 29.57
N ASP A 259 -9.15 10.52 30.21
CA ASP A 259 -8.66 11.80 30.74
C ASP A 259 -8.52 12.85 29.63
N TRP A 260 -7.99 12.45 28.46
CA TRP A 260 -7.87 13.32 27.29
C TRP A 260 -9.24 13.79 26.76
N LEU A 261 -10.23 12.89 26.71
CA LEU A 261 -11.60 13.24 26.33
C LEU A 261 -12.22 14.22 27.32
N TYR A 262 -12.04 13.97 28.62
CA TYR A 262 -12.56 14.81 29.69
C TYR A 262 -11.95 16.22 29.65
N GLN A 263 -10.64 16.33 29.41
CA GLN A 263 -9.97 17.62 29.22
C GLN A 263 -10.59 18.39 28.04
N LEU A 264 -10.75 17.75 26.87
CA LEU A 264 -11.36 18.39 25.69
C LEU A 264 -12.81 18.83 25.93
N GLN A 265 -13.56 18.05 26.71
CA GLN A 265 -14.94 18.39 27.08
C GLN A 265 -14.98 19.63 28.00
N THR A 266 -14.05 19.71 28.95
CA THR A 266 -13.91 20.87 29.85
C THR A 266 -13.53 22.12 29.07
N GLU A 267 -12.50 22.06 28.22
CA GLU A 267 -12.09 23.20 27.37
C GLU A 267 -13.24 23.68 26.46
N LYS A 268 -14.01 22.75 25.88
CA LYS A 268 -15.19 23.10 25.08
C LYS A 268 -16.24 23.86 25.90
N TYR A 269 -16.47 23.46 27.15
CA TYR A 269 -17.41 24.14 28.04
C TYR A 269 -16.95 25.56 28.35
N ASP A 270 -15.68 25.72 28.72
CA ASP A 270 -15.10 27.04 29.01
C ASP A 270 -15.19 27.98 27.81
N PHE A 271 -14.87 27.50 26.60
CA PHE A 271 -15.05 28.29 25.39
C PHE A 271 -16.51 28.64 25.11
N ALA A 272 -17.45 27.75 25.40
CA ALA A 272 -18.88 28.04 25.24
C ALA A 272 -19.33 29.16 26.18
N GLU A 273 -18.91 29.13 27.44
CA GLU A 273 -19.21 30.19 28.41
C GLU A 273 -18.51 31.52 28.08
N GLN A 274 -17.25 31.47 27.63
CA GLN A 274 -16.54 32.65 27.14
C GLN A 274 -17.28 33.28 25.96
N ILE A 275 -17.75 32.49 24.99
CA ILE A 275 -18.53 33.00 23.85
C ILE A 275 -19.83 33.67 24.33
N LYS A 276 -20.53 33.12 25.32
CA LYS A 276 -21.72 33.76 25.90
C LYS A 276 -21.39 35.12 26.54
N ARG A 277 -20.32 35.20 27.34
CA ARG A 277 -19.85 36.46 27.93
C ARG A 277 -19.47 37.49 26.87
N LYS A 278 -18.70 37.07 25.85
CA LYS A 278 -18.31 37.94 24.73
C LYS A 278 -19.49 38.43 23.91
N LYS A 279 -20.53 37.63 23.73
CA LYS A 279 -21.78 38.08 23.10
C LYS A 279 -22.44 39.21 23.88
N TYR A 280 -22.47 39.12 25.20
CA TYR A 280 -23.00 40.18 26.07
C TYR A 280 -22.14 41.45 26.03
N GLU A 281 -20.80 41.31 26.07
CA GLU A 281 -19.88 42.45 25.90
C GLU A 281 -20.12 43.16 24.56
N ILE A 282 -20.22 42.41 23.45
CA ILE A 282 -20.49 42.96 22.11
C ILE A 282 -21.84 43.68 22.08
N LEU A 283 -22.88 43.13 22.69
CA LEU A 283 -24.20 43.77 22.76
C LEU A 283 -24.12 45.12 23.48
N THR A 284 -23.47 45.13 24.65
CA THR A 284 -23.28 46.34 25.46
C THR A 284 -22.48 47.40 24.70
N LEU A 285 -21.39 47.01 24.04
CA LEU A 285 -20.56 47.91 23.24
C LEU A 285 -21.34 48.49 22.06
N ARG A 286 -22.20 47.70 21.40
CA ARG A 286 -23.09 48.19 20.33
C ARG A 286 -24.05 49.26 20.84
N CYS A 287 -24.68 49.05 22.00
CA CYS A 287 -25.56 50.04 22.62
C CYS A 287 -24.81 51.34 22.94
N ARG A 288 -23.62 51.26 23.57
CA ARG A 288 -22.77 52.42 23.87
C ARG A 288 -22.34 53.17 22.61
N LEU A 289 -21.94 52.46 21.56
CA LEU A 289 -21.57 53.07 20.28
C LEU A 289 -22.76 53.81 19.65
N GLN A 290 -23.96 53.23 19.73
CA GLN A 290 -25.19 53.87 19.26
C GLN A 290 -25.49 55.16 20.04
N GLU A 291 -25.32 55.16 21.37
CA GLU A 291 -25.48 56.34 22.21
C GLU A 291 -24.49 57.45 21.82
N LEU A 292 -23.20 57.13 21.72
CA LEU A 292 -22.16 58.08 21.29
C LEU A 292 -22.43 58.63 19.88
N SER A 293 -22.94 57.79 18.97
CA SER A 293 -23.28 58.21 17.60
C SER A 293 -24.43 59.22 17.53
N LYS A 294 -25.37 59.19 18.51
CA LYS A 294 -26.48 60.16 18.60
C LYS A 294 -25.96 61.57 18.91
N PHE A 295 -24.92 61.69 19.74
CA PHE A 295 -24.30 62.98 20.06
C PHE A 295 -23.42 63.50 18.92
N SER A 296 -22.74 62.61 18.18
CA SER A 296 -21.95 62.97 16.99
C SER A 296 -22.81 63.58 15.86
N LYS A 297 -23.99 63.00 15.57
CA LYS A 297 -24.91 63.56 14.55
C LYS A 297 -25.51 64.91 14.96
N LYS A 298 -25.65 65.17 16.27
CA LYS A 298 -26.16 66.46 16.78
C LYS A 298 -25.10 67.56 16.80
N ALA A 299 -23.81 67.20 16.85
CA ALA A 299 -22.70 68.14 16.71
C ALA A 299 -22.50 68.64 15.26
N GLY A 300 -22.93 67.88 14.24
CA GLY A 300 -22.95 68.33 12.85
C GLY A 300 -24.09 69.28 12.49
N ALA A 301 -25.10 69.40 13.35
CA ALA A 301 -26.30 70.23 13.12
C ALA A 301 -26.38 71.49 13.99
N LYS A 302 -25.42 71.71 14.91
CA LYS A 302 -25.39 72.89 15.78
C LYS A 302 -24.45 73.95 15.19
N GLY A 303 -25.04 74.80 14.36
CA GLY A 303 -24.69 76.21 14.22
C GLY A 303 -23.23 76.53 13.92
N LYS A 304 -22.95 76.82 12.65
CA LYS A 304 -21.90 77.75 12.23
C LYS A 304 -22.25 79.15 12.77
N VAL A 305 -22.15 79.37 14.09
CA VAL A 305 -22.20 80.72 14.68
C VAL A 305 -20.85 81.34 14.41
N GLY A 306 -20.79 82.09 13.31
CA GLY A 306 -19.69 83.01 13.03
C GLY A 306 -19.75 84.21 13.98
N GLY A 307 -19.26 84.02 15.20
CA GLY A 307 -19.00 85.10 16.14
C GLY A 307 -17.57 85.61 15.96
N ARG A 308 -17.44 86.73 15.24
CA ARG A 308 -16.19 87.49 15.11
C ARG A 308 -15.83 88.08 16.48
N TRP A 309 -14.70 87.64 17.04
CA TRP A 309 -14.14 88.21 18.26
C TRP A 309 -13.72 89.66 18.00
N LYS A 310 -14.19 90.57 18.85
CA LYS A 310 -13.72 91.94 19.02
C LYS A 310 -13.85 92.32 20.48
#